data_AF-A0A5D2QEN2-F1
#
_entry.id   AF-A0A5D2QEN2-F1
#
_cell.length_a   1.000
_cell.length_b   1.000
_cell.length_c   1.000
_cell.angle_alpha   90.00
_cell.angle_beta   90.00
_cell.angle_gamma   90.00
#
_symmetry.space_group_name_H-M   'P 1'
#
loop_
_entity.id
_entity.type
_entity.pdbx_description
1 polymer ?
#
loop_
_entity_poly.entity_id
_entity_poly.type
_entity_poly.pdbx_seq_one_letter_code
_entity_poly.pdbx_strand_id
1 'polypeptide(L)'
;MYVEYTIPMVPHSSPPLDWGFLLTRSFHRALASRPLLNTVLAALNTVFVLVQTVYIVWAWLIEGRPRATISALFMFTCRGILGCSTQLLLPQEFLGSGVDFPVGNVSFFLFFSGHVAGAVIASLDMRRMQRRVMAWLFDILNVLQSLRLSATRGHYTIDLAVGLGAGILFDFLAGKYEHSEPPLPLVP
;
A
#
# COMPACT_ATOMS: atom_id res chain seq x y z
N MET A 1 12.05 -11.29 27.35
CA MET A 1 12.01 -10.07 28.18
C MET A 1 13.33 -9.34 28.31
N TYR A 2 14.52 -9.96 28.49
CA TYR A 2 15.79 -9.20 28.64
C TYR A 2 16.13 -8.31 27.42
N VAL A 3 15.68 -8.69 26.22
CA VAL A 3 15.92 -7.95 24.97
C VAL A 3 15.14 -6.63 24.91
N GLU A 4 13.94 -6.54 25.51
CA GLU A 4 13.10 -5.33 25.43
C GLU A 4 13.69 -4.16 26.24
N TYR A 5 14.39 -4.46 27.34
CA TYR A 5 14.99 -3.46 28.24
C TYR A 5 16.35 -2.93 27.76
N THR A 6 16.96 -3.56 26.76
CA THR A 6 18.26 -3.15 26.22
C THR A 6 18.16 -2.36 24.92
N ILE A 7 16.96 -2.23 24.35
CA ILE A 7 16.72 -1.44 23.14
C ILE A 7 16.71 0.05 23.52
N PRO A 8 17.70 0.85 23.08
CA PRO A 8 17.69 2.28 23.32
C PRO A 8 16.51 2.93 22.59
N MET A 9 15.69 3.67 23.33
CA MET A 9 14.56 4.40 22.75
C MET A 9 15.03 5.71 22.11
N VAL A 10 14.42 6.06 20.98
CA VAL A 10 14.66 7.33 20.31
C VAL A 10 14.17 8.47 21.22
N PRO A 11 14.96 9.53 21.46
CA PRO A 11 14.52 10.67 22.28
C PRO A 11 13.26 11.33 21.72
N HIS A 12 12.39 11.84 22.59
CA HIS A 12 11.14 12.50 22.19
C HIS A 12 11.32 13.74 21.28
N SER A 13 12.50 14.36 21.32
CA SER A 13 12.85 15.52 20.49
C SER A 13 13.46 15.15 19.13
N SER A 14 13.73 13.86 18.90
CA SER A 14 14.32 13.36 17.65
C SER A 14 13.23 12.92 16.68
N PRO A 15 13.46 13.01 15.35
CA PRO A 15 12.54 12.44 14.38
C PRO A 15 12.44 10.92 14.56
N PRO A 16 11.31 10.29 14.16
CA PRO A 16 11.17 8.85 14.23
C PRO A 16 12.29 8.12 13.48
N LEU A 17 12.84 7.08 14.09
CA LEU A 17 13.80 6.20 13.43
C LEU A 17 13.07 5.30 12.45
N ASP A 18 13.46 5.35 11.18
CA ASP A 18 12.91 4.49 10.14
C ASP A 18 14.02 3.84 9.31
N TRP A 19 14.00 2.50 9.23
CA TRP A 19 15.04 1.73 8.57
C TRP A 19 14.99 1.84 7.05
N GLY A 20 13.80 1.82 6.43
CA GLY A 20 13.63 2.00 5.00
C GLY A 20 14.16 3.35 4.53
N PHE A 21 13.95 4.38 5.34
CA PHE A 21 14.54 5.71 5.20
C PHE A 21 16.07 5.70 5.23
N LEU A 22 16.69 4.94 6.14
CA LEU A 22 18.14 4.78 6.17
C LEU A 22 18.65 4.02 4.93
N LEU A 23 18.00 2.90 4.59
CA LEU A 23 18.37 2.04 3.48
C LEU A 23 18.24 2.74 2.13
N THR A 24 17.24 3.61 1.97
CA THR A 24 16.98 4.33 0.71
C THR A 24 17.66 5.69 0.63
N ARG A 25 18.54 6.06 1.57
CA ARG A 25 19.16 7.40 1.65
C ARG A 25 19.90 7.82 0.38
N SER A 26 20.64 6.90 -0.25
CA SER A 26 21.34 7.21 -1.50
C SER A 26 20.37 7.48 -2.65
N PHE A 27 19.30 6.68 -2.73
CA PHE A 27 18.27 6.86 -3.74
C PHE A 27 17.47 8.15 -3.50
N HIS A 28 17.14 8.46 -2.26
CA HIS A 28 16.53 9.73 -1.85
C HIS A 28 17.33 10.94 -2.36
N ARG A 29 18.65 10.96 -2.14
CA ARG A 29 19.53 12.04 -2.64
C ARG A 29 19.54 12.13 -4.18
N ALA A 30 19.52 10.99 -4.86
CA ALA A 30 19.45 10.95 -6.32
C ALA A 30 18.12 11.52 -6.85
N LEU A 31 17.00 11.26 -6.17
CA LEU A 31 15.69 11.83 -6.50
C LEU A 31 15.63 13.33 -6.19
N ALA A 32 16.16 13.77 -5.05
CA ALA A 32 16.21 15.17 -4.66
C ALA A 32 17.01 16.02 -5.66
N SER A 33 18.12 15.48 -6.18
CA SER A 33 18.97 16.15 -7.18
C SER A 33 18.40 16.10 -8.61
N ARG A 34 17.37 15.28 -8.87
CA ARG A 34 16.77 15.10 -10.21
C ARG A 34 15.24 15.17 -10.14
N PRO A 35 14.65 16.36 -10.02
CA PRO A 35 13.20 16.52 -9.87
C PRO A 35 12.38 15.86 -10.98
N LEU A 36 12.86 15.92 -12.23
CA LEU A 36 12.20 15.26 -13.36
C LEU A 36 12.11 13.74 -13.17
N LEU A 37 13.18 13.10 -12.66
CA LEU A 37 13.17 11.67 -12.37
C LEU A 37 12.15 11.34 -11.27
N ASN A 38 12.05 12.16 -10.22
CA ASN A 38 11.04 11.98 -9.19
C ASN A 38 9.62 12.06 -9.79
N THR A 39 9.35 13.06 -10.63
CA THR A 39 8.04 13.22 -11.28
C THR A 39 7.71 12.08 -12.23
N VAL A 40 8.67 11.56 -12.98
CA VAL A 40 8.43 10.39 -13.84
C VAL A 40 8.10 9.15 -13.01
N LEU A 41 8.86 8.88 -11.94
CA LEU A 41 8.57 7.77 -11.04
C LEU A 41 7.24 7.95 -10.28
N ALA A 42 6.87 9.19 -9.96
CA ALA A 42 5.56 9.53 -9.42
C ALA A 42 4.44 9.15 -10.38
N ALA A 43 4.55 9.57 -11.64
CA ALA A 43 3.59 9.23 -12.67
C ALA A 43 3.47 7.72 -12.87
N LEU A 44 4.58 6.98 -12.87
CA LEU A 44 4.56 5.52 -12.97
C LEU A 44 3.86 4.85 -11.78
N ASN A 45 4.11 5.30 -10.54
CA ASN A 45 3.37 4.81 -9.37
C ASN A 45 1.87 5.10 -9.50
N THR A 46 1.50 6.32 -9.91
CA THR A 46 0.09 6.70 -10.10
C THR A 46 -0.59 5.83 -11.14
N VAL A 47 0.06 5.59 -12.29
CA VAL A 47 -0.44 4.66 -13.32
C VAL A 47 -0.61 3.26 -12.73
N PHE A 48 0.36 2.77 -11.95
CA PHE A 48 0.25 1.44 -11.35
C PHE A 48 -0.92 1.33 -10.37
N VAL A 49 -1.16 2.34 -9.53
CA VAL A 49 -2.35 2.39 -8.66
C VAL A 49 -3.63 2.36 -9.48
N LEU A 50 -3.72 3.14 -10.55
CA LEU A 50 -4.89 3.13 -11.44
C LEU A 50 -5.11 1.75 -12.05
N VAL A 51 -4.05 1.07 -12.47
CA VAL A 51 -4.11 -0.29 -13.00
C VAL A 51 -4.62 -1.28 -11.94
N GLN A 52 -4.21 -1.14 -10.67
CA GLN A 52 -4.76 -1.94 -9.57
C GLN A 52 -6.27 -1.70 -9.39
N THR A 53 -6.69 -0.43 -9.35
CA THR A 53 -8.11 -0.07 -9.21
C THR A 53 -8.93 -0.60 -10.37
N VAL A 54 -8.48 -0.41 -11.60
CA VAL A 54 -9.14 -0.91 -12.81
C VAL A 54 -9.24 -2.43 -12.76
N TYR A 55 -8.19 -3.14 -12.36
CA TYR A 55 -8.22 -4.60 -12.23
C TYR A 55 -9.26 -5.06 -11.21
N ILE A 56 -9.29 -4.46 -10.02
CA ILE A 56 -10.22 -4.83 -8.95
C ILE A 56 -11.67 -4.58 -9.38
N VAL A 57 -11.95 -3.42 -9.97
CA VAL A 57 -13.28 -3.08 -10.50
C VAL A 57 -13.67 -4.01 -11.66
N TRP A 58 -12.75 -4.33 -12.56
CA TRP A 58 -12.96 -5.27 -13.66
C TRP A 58 -13.30 -6.67 -13.15
N ALA A 59 -12.53 -7.19 -12.18
CA ALA A 59 -12.76 -8.50 -11.59
C ALA A 59 -14.17 -8.61 -10.99
N TRP A 60 -14.68 -7.51 -10.41
CA TRP A 60 -16.04 -7.46 -9.88
C TRP A 60 -17.10 -7.31 -10.98
N LEU A 61 -17.04 -6.25 -11.78
CA LEU A 61 -18.13 -5.89 -12.70
C LEU A 61 -18.22 -6.79 -13.92
N ILE A 62 -17.09 -7.30 -14.41
CA ILE A 62 -17.04 -8.08 -15.65
C ILE A 62 -16.89 -9.57 -15.38
N GLU A 63 -16.05 -9.95 -14.41
CA GLU A 63 -15.84 -11.37 -14.10
C GLU A 63 -16.77 -11.87 -12.98
N GLY A 64 -17.53 -10.98 -12.32
CA GLY A 64 -18.47 -11.35 -11.26
C GLY A 64 -17.81 -11.86 -9.99
N ARG A 65 -16.54 -11.50 -9.73
CA ARG A 65 -15.73 -11.97 -8.60
C ARG A 65 -15.56 -10.85 -7.56
N PRO A 66 -16.44 -10.76 -6.54
CA PRO A 66 -16.47 -9.60 -5.65
C PRO A 66 -15.36 -9.61 -4.60
N ARG A 67 -14.70 -10.74 -4.34
CA ARG A 67 -13.67 -10.89 -3.29
C ARG A 67 -12.67 -9.74 -3.22
N ALA A 68 -12.02 -9.41 -4.34
CA ALA A 68 -11.00 -8.36 -4.38
C ALA A 68 -11.58 -6.98 -4.03
N THR A 69 -12.83 -6.71 -4.43
CA THR A 69 -13.54 -5.47 -4.09
C THR A 69 -13.91 -5.44 -2.61
N ILE A 70 -14.41 -6.54 -2.05
CA ILE A 70 -14.71 -6.65 -0.61
C ILE A 70 -13.44 -6.44 0.23
N SER A 71 -12.33 -7.05 -0.18
CA SER A 71 -11.02 -6.83 0.45
C SER A 71 -10.58 -5.37 0.39
N ALA A 72 -10.73 -4.72 -0.77
CA ALA A 72 -10.43 -3.30 -0.92
C ALA A 72 -11.33 -2.42 -0.03
N LEU A 73 -12.61 -2.74 0.12
CA LEU A 73 -13.53 -2.02 1.00
C LEU A 73 -13.13 -2.14 2.48
N PHE A 74 -12.83 -3.36 2.96
CA PHE A 74 -12.31 -3.54 4.32
C PHE A 74 -11.00 -2.78 4.52
N MET A 75 -10.08 -2.90 3.57
CA MET A 75 -8.77 -2.26 3.60
C MET A 75 -8.87 -0.73 3.68
N PHE A 76 -9.66 -0.09 2.80
CA PHE A 76 -9.82 1.37 2.83
C PHE A 76 -10.58 1.87 4.07
N THR A 77 -11.57 1.12 4.54
CA THR A 77 -12.32 1.46 5.76
C THR A 77 -11.42 1.42 6.99
N CYS A 78 -10.69 0.32 7.18
CA CYS A 78 -9.75 0.18 8.30
C CYS A 78 -8.61 1.20 8.21
N ARG A 79 -8.07 1.45 7.00
CA ARG A 79 -7.06 2.49 6.77
C ARG A 79 -7.57 3.88 7.14
N GLY A 80 -8.84 4.19 6.83
CA GLY A 80 -9.47 5.45 7.24
C GLY A 80 -9.59 5.58 8.76
N ILE A 81 -10.10 4.54 9.44
CA ILE A 81 -10.25 4.53 10.90
C ILE A 81 -8.90 4.68 11.60
N LEU A 82 -7.89 3.90 11.18
CA LEU A 82 -6.55 3.96 11.77
C LEU A 82 -5.88 5.32 11.52
N GLY A 83 -6.01 5.87 10.31
CA GLY A 83 -5.52 7.21 9.99
C GLY A 83 -6.16 8.33 10.83
N CYS A 84 -7.47 8.25 11.10
CA CYS A 84 -8.15 9.14 12.03
C CYS A 84 -7.71 8.92 13.50
N SER A 85 -7.33 7.69 13.86
CA SER A 85 -6.93 7.35 15.23
C SER A 85 -5.48 7.72 15.53
N THR A 86 -4.60 7.67 14.52
CA THR A 86 -3.17 7.96 14.66
C THR A 86 -2.62 8.48 13.34
N GLN A 87 -2.12 9.71 13.37
CA GLN A 87 -1.48 10.34 12.21
C GLN A 87 0.04 10.25 12.34
N LEU A 88 0.70 9.84 11.27
CA LEU A 88 2.16 9.82 11.22
C LEU A 88 2.66 11.20 10.78
N LEU A 89 3.74 11.65 11.42
CA LEU A 89 4.38 12.93 11.12
C LEU A 89 4.92 12.93 9.68
N LEU A 90 4.61 13.97 8.91
CA LEU A 90 5.21 14.20 7.60
C LEU A 90 6.71 14.51 7.75
N PRO A 91 7.62 13.70 7.18
CA PRO A 91 9.05 14.00 7.23
C PRO A 91 9.37 15.32 6.51
N GLN A 92 10.24 16.16 7.10
CA GLN A 92 10.65 17.43 6.48
C GLN A 92 11.32 17.26 5.11
N GLU A 93 11.97 16.11 4.89
CA GLU A 93 12.62 15.74 3.64
C GLU A 93 11.65 15.11 2.62
N PHE A 94 10.34 15.20 2.81
CA PHE A 94 9.38 14.60 1.88
C PHE A 94 9.48 15.19 0.46
N LEU A 95 9.72 14.32 -0.53
CA LEU A 95 9.82 14.67 -1.95
C LEU A 95 8.50 14.39 -2.66
N GLY A 96 7.50 15.24 -2.43
CA GLY A 96 6.21 15.17 -3.12
C GLY A 96 6.30 15.58 -4.60
N SER A 97 5.41 15.03 -5.42
CA SER A 97 5.17 15.47 -6.79
C SER A 97 3.69 15.78 -7.01
N GLY A 98 3.39 16.77 -7.85
CA GLY A 98 1.99 17.14 -8.16
C GLY A 98 1.21 16.05 -8.91
N VAL A 99 1.89 15.02 -9.41
CA VAL A 99 1.30 13.86 -10.09
C VAL A 99 1.19 12.62 -9.19
N ASP A 100 1.61 12.71 -7.92
CA ASP A 100 1.42 11.64 -6.95
C ASP A 100 -0.07 11.45 -6.66
N PHE A 101 -0.53 10.20 -6.68
CA PHE A 101 -1.90 9.86 -6.27
C PHE A 101 -1.90 8.98 -5.02
N PRO A 102 -2.64 9.34 -3.96
CA PRO A 102 -3.40 10.59 -3.80
C PRO A 102 -2.48 11.81 -3.68
N VAL A 103 -2.93 12.96 -4.19
CA VAL A 103 -2.12 14.19 -4.24
C VAL A 103 -1.96 14.78 -2.83
N GLY A 104 -0.75 15.23 -2.51
CA GLY A 104 -0.44 15.98 -1.27
C GLY A 104 -0.23 15.08 -0.04
N ASN A 105 -0.58 15.61 1.14
CA ASN A 105 -0.28 14.98 2.43
C ASN A 105 -1.26 13.87 2.84
N VAL A 106 -2.19 13.50 1.96
CA VAL A 106 -3.25 12.51 2.23
C VAL A 106 -2.66 11.13 2.58
N SER A 107 -1.48 10.80 2.05
CA SER A 107 -0.77 9.56 2.38
C SER A 107 -0.34 9.47 3.85
N PHE A 108 -0.10 10.59 4.52
CA PHE A 108 0.27 10.65 5.95
C PHE A 108 -0.93 10.72 6.88
N PHE A 109 -2.09 11.12 6.35
CA PHE A 109 -3.37 11.04 7.04
C PHE A 109 -3.89 9.59 7.09
N LEU A 110 -3.51 8.74 6.13
CA LEU A 110 -4.06 7.40 5.97
C LEU A 110 -3.01 6.32 6.24
N PHE A 111 -2.95 5.83 7.47
CA PHE A 111 -2.18 4.63 7.85
C PHE A 111 -3.06 3.38 7.74
N PHE A 112 -2.64 2.24 7.21
CA PHE A 112 -1.36 1.82 6.61
C PHE A 112 -1.36 1.95 5.07
N SER A 113 -0.27 1.68 4.33
CA SER A 113 -0.10 1.93 2.89
C SER A 113 -1.12 1.21 1.99
N GLY A 114 -2.00 1.99 1.36
CA GLY A 114 -3.04 1.52 0.44
C GLY A 114 -2.49 1.10 -0.91
N HIS A 115 -1.41 1.75 -1.37
CA HIS A 115 -0.64 1.36 -2.56
C HIS A 115 -0.16 -0.09 -2.48
N VAL A 116 0.43 -0.44 -1.34
CA VAL A 116 0.95 -1.79 -1.11
C VAL A 116 -0.19 -2.78 -0.94
N ALA A 117 -1.18 -2.44 -0.11
CA ALA A 117 -2.31 -3.33 0.17
C ALA A 117 -3.15 -3.62 -1.09
N GLY A 118 -3.42 -2.61 -1.91
CA GLY A 118 -4.18 -2.75 -3.17
C GLY A 118 -3.47 -3.66 -4.18
N ALA A 119 -2.17 -3.47 -4.37
CA ALA A 119 -1.37 -4.33 -5.24
C ALA A 119 -1.34 -5.80 -4.76
N VAL A 120 -1.26 -6.01 -3.44
CA VAL A 120 -1.29 -7.35 -2.82
C VAL A 120 -2.64 -8.02 -3.03
N ILE A 121 -3.75 -7.31 -2.80
CA ILE A 121 -5.11 -7.83 -3.02
C ILE A 121 -5.27 -8.24 -4.50
N ALA A 122 -4.87 -7.38 -5.44
CA ALA A 122 -4.94 -7.68 -6.86
C ALA A 122 -4.06 -8.88 -7.25
N SER A 123 -2.82 -8.96 -6.74
CA SER A 123 -1.90 -10.08 -7.00
C SER A 123 -2.43 -11.41 -6.45
N LEU A 124 -2.96 -11.43 -5.23
CA LEU A 124 -3.58 -12.62 -4.64
C LEU A 124 -4.77 -13.10 -5.45
N ASP A 125 -5.58 -12.16 -5.94
CA ASP A 125 -6.70 -12.47 -6.82
C ASP A 125 -6.26 -13.07 -8.17
N MET A 126 -5.25 -12.48 -8.80
CA MET A 126 -4.65 -13.03 -10.03
C MET A 126 -4.10 -14.44 -9.82
N ARG A 127 -3.46 -14.70 -8.67
CA ARG A 127 -2.92 -16.03 -8.32
C ARG A 127 -4.03 -17.07 -8.21
N ARG A 128 -5.19 -16.73 -7.62
CA ARG A 128 -6.36 -17.62 -7.58
C ARG A 128 -6.86 -17.99 -8.97
N MET A 129 -6.84 -17.03 -9.90
CA MET A 129 -7.24 -17.24 -11.30
C MET A 129 -6.14 -17.85 -12.18
N GLN A 130 -5.04 -18.35 -11.59
CA GLN A 130 -3.87 -18.89 -12.31
C GLN A 130 -3.19 -17.89 -13.27
N ARG A 131 -3.44 -16.58 -13.12
CA ARG A 131 -2.80 -15.49 -13.89
C ARG A 131 -1.43 -15.14 -13.30
N ARG A 132 -0.57 -16.15 -13.13
CA ARG A 132 0.68 -16.06 -12.34
C ARG A 132 1.65 -15.00 -12.86
N VAL A 133 1.75 -14.83 -14.18
CA VAL A 133 2.65 -13.84 -14.78
C VAL A 133 2.23 -12.42 -14.40
N MET A 134 0.93 -12.12 -14.46
CA MET A 134 0.40 -10.81 -14.06
C MET A 134 0.59 -10.57 -12.57
N ALA A 135 0.37 -11.60 -11.74
CA ALA A 135 0.60 -11.51 -10.30
C ALA A 135 2.07 -11.20 -9.98
N TRP A 136 3.01 -11.89 -10.63
CA TRP A 136 4.45 -11.62 -10.48
C TRP A 136 4.81 -10.20 -10.91
N LEU A 137 4.25 -9.72 -12.02
CA LEU A 137 4.45 -8.35 -12.47
C LEU A 137 3.95 -7.35 -11.42
N PHE A 138 2.77 -7.57 -10.85
CA PHE A 138 2.22 -6.73 -9.77
C PHE A 138 3.11 -6.74 -8.54
N ASP A 139 3.64 -7.89 -8.14
CA ASP A 139 4.53 -7.98 -6.97
C ASP A 139 5.84 -7.21 -7.20
N ILE A 140 6.45 -7.35 -8.40
CA ILE A 140 7.67 -6.61 -8.77
C ILE A 140 7.39 -5.11 -8.79
N LEU A 141 6.31 -4.67 -9.44
CA LEU A 141 5.93 -3.27 -9.50
C LEU A 141 5.61 -2.73 -8.09
N ASN A 142 5.04 -3.55 -7.21
CA ASN A 142 4.76 -3.16 -5.83
C ASN A 142 6.04 -2.99 -5.00
N VAL A 143 7.05 -3.83 -5.22
CA VAL A 143 8.38 -3.66 -4.59
C VAL A 143 9.03 -2.35 -5.07
N LEU A 144 9.01 -2.08 -6.38
CA LEU A 144 9.56 -0.84 -6.93
C LEU A 144 8.81 0.40 -6.43
N GLN A 145 7.48 0.33 -6.38
CA GLN A 145 6.62 1.36 -5.82
C GLN A 145 6.96 1.60 -4.34
N SER A 146 7.09 0.54 -3.54
CA SER A 146 7.45 0.62 -2.12
C SER A 146 8.82 1.26 -1.92
N LEU A 147 9.82 0.86 -2.73
CA LEU A 147 11.16 1.44 -2.70
C LEU A 147 11.11 2.95 -2.97
N ARG A 148 10.35 3.38 -3.97
CA ARG A 148 10.17 4.80 -4.29
C ARG A 148 9.47 5.53 -3.14
N LEU A 149 8.38 4.97 -2.58
CA LEU A 149 7.65 5.59 -1.46
C LEU A 149 8.52 5.75 -0.21
N SER A 150 9.38 4.78 0.11
CA SER A 150 10.39 4.94 1.16
C SER A 150 11.44 6.01 0.79
N ALA A 151 11.94 5.99 -0.45
CA ALA A 151 12.98 6.91 -0.90
C ALA A 151 12.51 8.36 -0.96
N THR A 152 11.26 8.63 -1.32
CA THR A 152 10.68 9.97 -1.29
C THR A 152 10.29 10.42 0.11
N ARG A 153 10.47 9.55 1.12
CA ARG A 153 9.96 9.72 2.49
C ARG A 153 8.44 9.80 2.58
N GLY A 154 7.75 9.30 1.55
CA GLY A 154 6.29 9.30 1.44
C GLY A 154 5.58 8.31 2.34
N HIS A 155 6.25 7.22 2.72
CA HIS A 155 5.72 6.22 3.64
C HIS A 155 6.83 5.71 4.55
N TYR A 156 6.53 5.62 5.85
CA TYR A 156 7.37 4.90 6.80
C TYR A 156 7.41 3.41 6.47
N THR A 157 8.47 2.73 6.86
CA THR A 157 8.64 1.28 6.68
C THR A 157 7.50 0.49 7.32
N ILE A 158 7.05 0.92 8.51
CA ILE A 158 5.91 0.29 9.20
C ILE A 158 4.62 0.42 8.39
N ASP A 159 4.46 1.53 7.68
CA ASP A 159 3.29 1.81 6.85
C ASP A 159 3.21 0.84 5.66
N LEU A 160 4.36 0.57 5.03
CA LEU A 160 4.47 -0.41 3.94
C LEU A 160 4.30 -1.84 4.45
N ALA A 161 4.92 -2.19 5.59
CA ALA A 161 4.85 -3.52 6.18
C ALA A 161 3.43 -3.88 6.62
N VAL A 162 2.74 -2.96 7.31
CA VAL A 162 1.33 -3.15 7.68
C VAL A 162 0.44 -3.16 6.44
N GLY A 163 0.76 -2.39 5.40
CA GLY A 163 0.05 -2.47 4.10
C GLY A 163 0.11 -3.84 3.44
N LEU A 164 1.28 -4.48 3.44
CA LEU A 164 1.43 -5.84 2.96
C LEU A 164 0.58 -6.83 3.78
N GLY A 165 0.70 -6.76 5.11
CA GLY A 165 -0.07 -7.63 6.02
C GLY A 165 -1.58 -7.42 5.90
N ALA A 166 -2.02 -6.17 5.78
CA ALA A 166 -3.41 -5.80 5.60
C ALA A 166 -3.97 -6.36 4.29
N GLY A 167 -3.25 -6.27 3.18
CA GLY A 167 -3.68 -6.86 1.91
C GLY A 167 -3.98 -8.36 2.03
N ILE A 168 -3.10 -9.10 2.71
CA ILE A 168 -3.28 -10.54 2.98
C ILE A 168 -4.46 -10.79 3.93
N LEU A 169 -4.53 -10.03 5.03
CA LEU A 169 -5.57 -10.18 6.05
C LEU A 169 -6.97 -9.92 5.47
N PHE A 170 -7.14 -8.82 4.73
CA PHE A 170 -8.44 -8.45 4.16
C PHE A 170 -8.82 -9.33 2.97
N ASP A 171 -7.85 -9.89 2.24
CA ASP A 171 -8.11 -10.95 1.27
C ASP A 171 -8.67 -12.22 1.93
N PHE A 172 -8.08 -12.62 3.06
CA PHE A 172 -8.54 -13.76 3.85
C PHE A 172 -9.93 -13.53 4.44
N LEU A 173 -10.17 -12.35 5.03
CA LEU A 173 -11.48 -11.99 5.61
C LEU A 173 -12.57 -11.92 4.56
N ALA A 174 -12.30 -11.34 3.39
CA ALA A 174 -13.23 -11.34 2.27
C ALA A 174 -13.57 -12.77 1.80
N GLY A 175 -12.56 -13.64 1.74
CA GLY A 175 -12.78 -15.06 1.47
C GLY A 175 -13.75 -15.70 2.47
N LYS A 176 -13.57 -15.45 3.77
CA LYS A 176 -14.51 -15.96 4.80
C LYS A 176 -15.92 -15.39 4.64
N TYR A 177 -16.03 -14.11 4.30
CA TYR A 177 -17.31 -13.45 4.07
C TYR A 177 -18.08 -14.12 2.92
N GLU A 178 -17.44 -14.34 1.77
CA GLU A 178 -18.05 -15.01 0.62
C GLU A 178 -18.54 -16.44 0.92
N HIS A 179 -17.83 -17.19 1.78
CA HIS A 179 -18.26 -18.54 2.16
C HIS A 179 -19.37 -18.56 3.21
N SER A 180 -19.58 -17.45 3.91
CA SER A 180 -20.59 -17.33 4.97
C SER A 180 -21.95 -16.89 4.44
N GLU A 181 -22.02 -16.31 3.23
CA GLU A 181 -23.30 -16.02 2.58
C GLU A 181 -23.88 -17.30 1.94
N PRO A 182 -25.13 -17.67 2.25
CA PRO A 182 -25.81 -18.73 1.51
C PRO A 182 -25.96 -18.32 0.04
N PRO A 183 -25.83 -19.24 -0.93
CA PRO A 183 -26.07 -18.90 -2.33
C PRO A 183 -27.48 -18.33 -2.47
N LEU A 184 -27.58 -17.14 -3.08
CA LEU A 184 -28.86 -16.54 -3.48
C LEU A 184 -29.68 -17.59 -4.22
N PRO A 185 -30.95 -17.83 -3.86
CA PRO A 185 -31.80 -18.73 -4.62
C PRO A 185 -31.84 -18.24 -6.06
N LEU A 186 -31.48 -19.13 -6.99
CA LEU A 186 -31.69 -18.90 -8.42
C LEU A 186 -33.18 -18.58 -8.60
N VAL A 187 -33.47 -17.34 -8.99
CA VAL A 187 -34.84 -16.93 -9.34
C VAL A 187 -35.23 -17.74 -10.58
N PRO A 188 -36.33 -18.52 -10.54
CA PRO A 188 -36.77 -19.38 -11.63
C PRO A 188 -37.22 -18.60 -12.87
#